data_AF-A0A1V4X9G2-F1
#
_entry.id   AF-A0A1V4X9G2-F1
#
_cell.length_a   1.000
_cell.length_b   1.000
_cell.length_c   1.000
_cell.angle_alpha   90.00
_cell.angle_beta   90.00
_cell.angle_gamma   90.00
#
_symmetry.space_group_name_H-M   'P 1'
#
loop_
_entity.id
_entity.type
_entity.pdbx_description
1 polymer ?
#
loop_
_entity_poly.entity_id
_entity_poly.type
_entity_poly.pdbx_seq_one_letter_code
_entity_poly.pdbx_strand_id
1 'polypeptide(L)'
;MNQMTYRILLAALLVCGGAASAWAQDRAEEARKYLVRGMAAVEAAKSDDELADAAEEFRKATDAAPELAAGRYNLGAVQAKMGKPKEAIESYKRYLSVAPRAPDAGRVRDEIIKLEYLAEKKEKVESRSGQWIDGEGNVFNVKAEGGKLLIQGQPLRSRNNIDYNDYMIFNFGGLGDVGREKLTLRLALRGNRLAGTWEMPSDKVYPSDVCVLPAEKNEVEGDIDDANRRMVLRLMRARYKVVQVEPALFGSRTCQEVSVIQTRPVPMVLEGPLPKGVLRSVGVDSAGDMVIFRIQKDSAEDRAGLKDGDAVVAIDGADVSKLTYREKILKLRGQPGITAQVHVKGRPAPVALTYTDVSTWK
;
A
#
# COMPACT_ATOMS: atom_id res chain seq x y z
N MET A 1 28.76 -62.06 -39.69
CA MET A 1 27.79 -61.06 -39.15
C MET A 1 26.60 -61.82 -38.57
N ASN A 2 26.77 -62.63 -37.52
CA ASN A 2 26.87 -62.35 -36.07
C ASN A 2 25.52 -62.04 -35.38
N GLN A 3 24.77 -63.12 -35.10
CA GLN A 3 23.55 -63.21 -34.27
C GLN A 3 23.77 -62.81 -32.78
N MET A 4 25.00 -62.45 -32.39
CA MET A 4 25.41 -62.27 -31.00
C MET A 4 25.20 -60.84 -30.48
N THR A 5 24.96 -59.85 -31.36
CA THR A 5 24.78 -58.44 -30.98
C THR A 5 23.34 -58.05 -30.65
N TYR A 6 22.33 -58.85 -31.02
CA TYR A 6 20.91 -58.50 -30.77
C TYR A 6 20.43 -58.82 -29.34
N ARG A 7 21.13 -59.67 -28.60
CA ARG A 7 20.76 -60.06 -27.21
C ARG A 7 21.23 -59.06 -26.14
N ILE A 8 22.21 -58.21 -26.45
CA ILE A 8 22.80 -57.27 -25.49
C ILE A 8 21.96 -55.97 -25.40
N LEU A 9 21.25 -55.58 -26.46
CA LEU A 9 20.37 -54.42 -26.46
C LEU A 9 19.03 -54.64 -25.71
N LEU A 10 18.52 -55.88 -25.61
CA LEU A 10 17.33 -56.16 -24.79
C LEU A 10 17.62 -56.20 -23.28
N ALA A 11 18.85 -56.54 -22.87
CA ALA A 11 19.21 -56.59 -21.45
C ALA A 11 19.42 -55.20 -20.82
N ALA A 12 19.86 -54.20 -21.60
CA ALA A 12 20.07 -52.84 -21.11
C ALA A 12 18.75 -52.07 -20.89
N LEU A 13 17.68 -52.39 -21.63
CA LEU A 13 16.34 -51.80 -21.43
C LEU A 13 15.60 -52.37 -20.21
N LEU A 14 15.91 -53.60 -19.80
CA LEU A 14 15.29 -54.27 -18.64
C LEU A 14 15.90 -53.84 -17.29
N VAL A 15 17.19 -53.49 -17.25
CA VAL A 15 17.86 -53.04 -16.00
C VAL A 15 17.50 -51.59 -15.65
N CYS A 16 17.33 -50.71 -16.64
CA CYS A 16 16.87 -49.34 -16.38
C CYS A 16 15.40 -49.27 -15.92
N GLY A 17 14.54 -50.19 -16.40
CA GLY A 17 13.14 -50.27 -15.97
C GLY A 17 12.98 -50.65 -14.49
N GLY A 18 13.79 -51.60 -13.99
CA GLY A 18 13.71 -52.08 -12.60
C GLY A 18 14.21 -51.08 -11.56
N ALA A 19 15.27 -50.32 -11.88
CA ALA A 19 15.76 -49.26 -11.01
C ALA A 19 14.78 -48.07 -10.96
N ALA A 20 14.24 -47.64 -12.10
CA ALA A 20 13.25 -46.57 -12.15
C ALA A 20 11.96 -46.92 -11.38
N SER A 21 11.51 -48.18 -11.42
CA SER A 21 10.35 -48.64 -10.64
C SER A 21 10.62 -48.70 -9.13
N ALA A 22 11.82 -49.13 -8.70
CA ALA A 22 12.18 -49.15 -7.28
C ALA A 22 12.27 -47.73 -6.71
N TRP A 23 12.88 -46.80 -7.44
CA TRP A 23 12.97 -45.40 -7.03
C TRP A 23 11.61 -44.70 -6.99
N ALA A 24 10.72 -45.01 -7.93
CA ALA A 24 9.34 -44.51 -7.91
C ALA A 24 8.54 -45.07 -6.73
N GLN A 25 8.78 -46.32 -6.36
CA GLN A 25 8.11 -46.99 -5.24
C GLN A 25 8.59 -46.46 -3.88
N ASP A 26 9.91 -46.24 -3.73
CA ASP A 26 10.48 -45.62 -2.53
C ASP A 26 9.93 -44.20 -2.30
N ARG A 27 9.82 -43.40 -3.37
CA ARG A 27 9.20 -42.06 -3.27
C ARG A 27 7.71 -42.09 -2.97
N ALA A 28 6.98 -43.09 -3.47
CA ALA A 28 5.56 -43.26 -3.16
C ALA A 28 5.33 -43.62 -1.67
N GLU A 29 6.20 -44.46 -1.10
CA GLU A 29 6.14 -44.84 0.31
C GLU A 29 6.54 -43.67 1.22
N GLU A 30 7.58 -42.92 0.82
CA GLU A 30 7.98 -41.69 1.51
C GLU A 30 6.86 -40.63 1.47
N ALA A 31 6.24 -40.42 0.32
CA ALA A 31 5.10 -39.51 0.19
C ALA A 31 3.90 -39.96 1.05
N ARG A 32 3.62 -41.27 1.11
CA ARG A 32 2.59 -41.85 1.97
C ARG A 32 2.89 -41.58 3.45
N LYS A 33 4.13 -41.77 3.90
CA LYS A 33 4.54 -41.46 5.27
C LYS A 33 4.25 -40.01 5.63
N TYR A 34 4.67 -39.08 4.77
CA TYR A 34 4.42 -37.65 4.97
C TYR A 34 2.91 -37.30 4.94
N LEU A 35 2.14 -37.94 4.06
CA LEU A 35 0.69 -37.78 4.01
C LEU A 35 0.01 -38.19 5.31
N VAL A 36 0.37 -39.35 5.88
CA VAL A 36 -0.21 -39.86 7.14
C VAL A 36 0.19 -38.97 8.31
N ARG A 37 1.44 -38.50 8.36
CA ARG A 37 1.90 -37.55 9.40
C ARG A 37 1.14 -36.23 9.32
N GLY A 38 0.90 -35.72 8.10
CA GLY A 38 0.09 -34.52 7.90
C GLY A 38 -1.34 -34.70 8.40
N MET A 39 -1.98 -35.85 8.13
CA MET A 39 -3.33 -36.15 8.66
C MET A 39 -3.34 -36.18 10.20
N ALA A 40 -2.38 -36.87 10.82
CA ALA A 40 -2.26 -36.92 12.27
C ALA A 40 -2.01 -35.53 12.87
N ALA A 41 -1.23 -34.68 12.20
CA ALA A 41 -1.02 -33.30 12.61
C ALA A 41 -2.31 -32.45 12.53
N VAL A 42 -3.15 -32.65 11.49
CA VAL A 42 -4.48 -32.00 11.42
C VAL A 42 -5.37 -32.45 12.57
N GLU A 43 -5.37 -33.74 12.92
CA GLU A 43 -6.17 -34.27 14.03
C GLU A 43 -5.68 -33.78 15.40
N ALA A 44 -4.37 -33.60 15.56
CA ALA A 44 -3.77 -33.11 16.80
C ALA A 44 -3.89 -31.59 17.00
N ALA A 45 -4.08 -30.83 15.91
CA ALA A 45 -4.14 -29.38 15.93
C ALA A 45 -5.35 -28.88 16.74
N LYS A 46 -5.09 -28.00 17.71
CA LYS A 46 -6.12 -27.39 18.57
C LYS A 46 -6.54 -26.00 18.11
N SER A 47 -5.82 -25.44 17.13
CA SER A 47 -6.04 -24.10 16.58
C SER A 47 -5.61 -24.05 15.11
N ASP A 48 -6.08 -23.04 14.37
CA ASP A 48 -5.69 -22.85 12.97
C ASP A 48 -4.17 -22.56 12.82
N ASP A 49 -3.54 -21.99 13.85
CA ASP A 49 -2.10 -21.71 13.88
C ASP A 49 -1.25 -23.00 13.94
N GLU A 50 -1.75 -24.03 14.62
CA GLU A 50 -1.09 -25.35 14.74
C GLU A 50 -1.17 -26.17 13.45
N LEU A 51 -1.98 -25.74 12.47
CA LEU A 51 -2.06 -26.40 11.16
C LEU A 51 -0.80 -26.24 10.30
N ALA A 52 0.16 -25.41 10.72
CA ALA A 52 1.43 -25.22 10.02
C ALA A 52 2.24 -26.53 9.90
N ASP A 53 2.25 -27.36 10.95
CA ASP A 53 2.93 -28.65 10.94
C ASP A 53 2.29 -29.62 9.93
N ALA A 54 0.96 -29.61 9.84
CA ALA A 54 0.24 -30.39 8.84
C ALA A 54 0.53 -29.94 7.41
N ALA A 55 0.56 -28.61 7.17
CA ALA A 55 0.89 -28.06 5.87
C ALA A 55 2.30 -28.48 5.42
N GLU A 56 3.26 -28.47 6.34
CA GLU A 56 4.64 -28.85 6.05
C GLU A 56 4.78 -30.34 5.73
N GLU A 57 4.08 -31.22 6.46
CA GLU A 57 4.08 -32.65 6.15
C GLU A 57 3.37 -32.94 4.82
N PHE A 58 2.26 -32.26 4.50
CA PHE A 58 1.64 -32.39 3.18
C PHE A 58 2.53 -31.84 2.05
N ARG A 59 3.28 -30.77 2.28
CA ARG A 59 4.26 -30.25 1.32
C ARG A 59 5.34 -31.29 1.01
N LYS A 60 5.93 -31.91 2.04
CA LYS A 60 6.90 -33.00 1.86
C LYS A 60 6.30 -34.17 1.08
N ALA A 61 5.02 -34.51 1.32
CA ALA A 61 4.33 -35.53 0.55
C ALA A 61 4.22 -35.16 -0.95
N THR A 62 3.89 -33.90 -1.26
CA THR A 62 3.80 -33.42 -2.65
C THR A 62 5.16 -33.24 -3.33
N ASP A 63 6.23 -33.00 -2.57
CA ASP A 63 7.60 -32.93 -3.08
C ASP A 63 8.14 -34.32 -3.42
N ALA A 64 7.89 -35.30 -2.55
CA ALA A 64 8.26 -36.69 -2.78
C ALA A 64 7.48 -37.31 -3.96
N ALA A 65 6.17 -37.05 -4.05
CA ALA A 65 5.33 -37.52 -5.14
C ALA A 65 4.42 -36.40 -5.69
N PRO A 66 4.86 -35.67 -6.74
CA PRO A 66 4.10 -34.57 -7.33
C PRO A 66 2.75 -34.96 -7.93
N GLU A 67 2.56 -36.22 -8.29
CA GLU A 67 1.31 -36.79 -8.84
C GLU A 67 0.41 -37.40 -7.75
N LEU A 68 0.78 -37.27 -6.46
CA LEU A 68 -0.07 -37.69 -5.35
C LEU A 68 -1.20 -36.67 -5.13
N ALA A 69 -2.34 -36.93 -5.76
CA ALA A 69 -3.51 -36.06 -5.69
C ALA A 69 -3.97 -35.78 -4.25
N ALA A 70 -4.00 -36.81 -3.38
CA ALA A 70 -4.41 -36.68 -1.98
C ALA A 70 -3.55 -35.67 -1.18
N GLY A 71 -2.24 -35.63 -1.44
CA GLY A 71 -1.34 -34.67 -0.82
C GLY A 71 -1.67 -33.23 -1.20
N ARG A 72 -1.94 -32.99 -2.49
CA ARG A 72 -2.32 -31.66 -3.00
C ARG A 72 -3.68 -31.19 -2.48
N TYR A 73 -4.67 -32.09 -2.43
CA TYR A 73 -5.98 -31.78 -1.86
C TYR A 73 -5.87 -31.40 -0.38
N ASN A 74 -5.17 -32.22 0.42
CA ASN A 74 -5.02 -31.99 1.85
C ASN A 74 -4.21 -30.71 2.14
N LEU A 75 -3.16 -30.46 1.36
CA LEU A 75 -2.39 -29.21 1.44
C LEU A 75 -3.29 -27.99 1.18
N GLY A 76 -4.11 -28.03 0.13
CA GLY A 76 -5.05 -26.95 -0.18
C GLY A 76 -6.09 -26.74 0.92
N ALA A 77 -6.63 -27.83 1.48
CA ALA A 77 -7.60 -27.76 2.58
C ALA A 77 -7.02 -27.14 3.86
N VAL A 78 -5.79 -27.51 4.21
CA VAL A 78 -5.09 -26.92 5.35
C VAL A 78 -4.77 -25.44 5.09
N GLN A 79 -4.24 -25.10 3.91
CA GLN A 79 -3.95 -23.71 3.54
C GLN A 79 -5.21 -22.83 3.58
N ALA A 80 -6.35 -23.34 3.13
CA ALA A 80 -7.62 -22.61 3.20
C ALA A 80 -8.03 -22.32 4.65
N LYS A 81 -7.91 -23.30 5.55
CA LYS A 81 -8.17 -23.13 6.99
C LYS A 81 -7.22 -22.14 7.65
N MET A 82 -5.95 -22.15 7.25
CA MET A 82 -4.93 -21.20 7.74
C MET A 82 -5.11 -19.76 7.19
N GLY A 83 -6.16 -19.48 6.41
CA GLY A 83 -6.37 -18.15 5.82
C GLY A 83 -5.36 -17.80 4.72
N LYS A 84 -4.80 -18.80 4.03
CA LYS A 84 -3.85 -18.69 2.91
C LYS A 84 -4.53 -19.02 1.57
N PRO A 85 -5.42 -18.15 1.06
CA PRO A 85 -6.27 -18.48 -0.09
C PRO A 85 -5.48 -18.65 -1.38
N LYS A 86 -4.38 -17.92 -1.60
CA LYS A 86 -3.60 -17.99 -2.84
C LYS A 86 -2.95 -19.36 -2.98
N GLU A 87 -2.32 -19.82 -1.92
CA GLU A 87 -1.66 -21.12 -1.82
C GLU A 87 -2.69 -22.26 -1.92
N ALA A 88 -3.83 -22.12 -1.23
CA ALA A 88 -4.92 -23.09 -1.30
C ALA A 88 -5.45 -23.28 -2.73
N ILE A 89 -5.69 -22.17 -3.44
CA ILE A 89 -6.14 -22.18 -4.84
C ILE A 89 -5.12 -22.90 -5.73
N GLU A 90 -3.82 -22.65 -5.55
CA GLU A 90 -2.77 -23.33 -6.33
C GLU A 90 -2.76 -24.84 -6.08
N SER A 91 -2.78 -25.25 -4.82
CA SER A 91 -2.81 -26.66 -4.41
C SER A 91 -4.05 -27.38 -4.99
N TYR A 92 -5.23 -26.76 -4.90
CA TYR A 92 -6.45 -27.30 -5.47
C TYR A 92 -6.45 -27.33 -7.00
N LYS A 93 -5.93 -26.30 -7.67
CA LYS A 93 -5.77 -26.31 -9.13
C LYS A 93 -4.88 -27.46 -9.57
N ARG A 94 -3.78 -27.72 -8.84
CA ARG A 94 -2.93 -28.85 -9.20
C ARG A 94 -3.52 -30.21 -8.80
N TYR A 95 -4.27 -30.31 -7.71
CA TYR A 95 -5.10 -31.49 -7.43
C TYR A 95 -6.01 -31.83 -8.62
N LEU A 96 -6.76 -30.85 -9.12
CA LEU A 96 -7.67 -31.03 -10.25
C LEU A 96 -6.96 -31.34 -11.57
N SER A 97 -5.70 -30.92 -11.74
CA SER A 97 -4.91 -31.28 -12.93
C SER A 97 -4.49 -32.75 -12.93
N VAL A 98 -4.24 -33.33 -11.75
CA VAL A 98 -3.83 -34.73 -11.57
C VAL A 98 -5.05 -35.65 -11.56
N ALA A 99 -6.13 -35.23 -10.90
CA ALA A 99 -7.34 -36.03 -10.70
C ALA A 99 -8.63 -35.28 -11.14
N PRO A 100 -8.79 -34.96 -12.44
CA PRO A 100 -9.90 -34.12 -12.92
C PRO A 100 -11.30 -34.74 -12.75
N ARG A 101 -11.37 -36.06 -12.60
CA ARG A 101 -12.61 -36.86 -12.44
C ARG A 101 -12.76 -37.44 -11.03
N ALA A 102 -12.01 -36.94 -10.05
CA ALA A 102 -12.21 -37.37 -8.67
C ALA A 102 -13.65 -37.08 -8.21
N PRO A 103 -14.25 -37.93 -7.35
CA PRO A 103 -15.65 -37.76 -6.92
C PRO A 103 -15.94 -36.39 -6.29
N ASP A 104 -14.93 -35.77 -5.68
CA ASP A 104 -15.01 -34.46 -5.02
C ASP A 104 -14.52 -33.29 -5.89
N ALA A 105 -14.12 -33.53 -7.13
CA ALA A 105 -13.58 -32.50 -8.02
C ALA A 105 -14.57 -31.33 -8.22
N GLY A 106 -15.88 -31.58 -8.23
CA GLY A 106 -16.91 -30.53 -8.26
C GLY A 106 -16.80 -29.59 -7.07
N ARG A 107 -16.82 -30.15 -5.85
CA ARG A 107 -16.70 -29.40 -4.60
C ARG A 107 -15.37 -28.62 -4.51
N VAL A 108 -14.28 -29.17 -5.02
CA VAL A 108 -12.99 -28.46 -5.04
C VAL A 108 -13.01 -27.27 -6.00
N ARG A 109 -13.65 -27.39 -7.17
CA ARG A 109 -13.85 -26.25 -8.09
C ARG A 109 -14.68 -25.14 -7.42
N ASP A 110 -15.74 -25.52 -6.71
CA ASP A 110 -16.59 -24.55 -5.99
C ASP A 110 -15.80 -23.83 -4.88
N GLU A 111 -14.95 -24.55 -4.14
CA GLU A 111 -14.11 -23.93 -3.12
C GLU A 111 -13.06 -22.98 -3.73
N ILE A 112 -12.46 -23.31 -4.88
CA ILE A 112 -11.59 -22.39 -5.61
C ILE A 112 -12.33 -21.08 -5.94
N ILE A 113 -13.54 -21.17 -6.52
CA ILE A 113 -14.34 -20.00 -6.91
C ILE A 113 -14.63 -19.12 -5.67
N LYS A 114 -14.99 -19.74 -4.56
CA LYS A 114 -15.23 -19.04 -3.29
C LYS A 114 -13.97 -18.35 -2.78
N LEU A 115 -12.83 -19.02 -2.78
CA LEU A 115 -11.55 -18.45 -2.35
C LEU A 115 -11.11 -17.31 -3.26
N GLU A 116 -11.28 -17.44 -4.58
CA GLU A 116 -11.00 -16.39 -5.56
C GLU A 116 -11.85 -15.14 -5.28
N TYR A 117 -13.15 -15.30 -5.06
CA TYR A 117 -14.05 -14.20 -4.71
C TYR A 117 -13.66 -13.49 -3.39
N LEU A 118 -13.29 -14.24 -2.37
CA LEU A 118 -12.86 -13.68 -1.08
C LEU A 118 -11.52 -12.96 -1.21
N ALA A 119 -10.59 -13.51 -1.99
CA ALA A 119 -9.30 -12.88 -2.29
C ALA A 119 -9.49 -11.57 -3.06
N GLU A 120 -10.36 -11.54 -4.08
CA GLU A 120 -10.70 -10.34 -4.83
C GLU A 120 -11.27 -9.25 -3.92
N LYS A 121 -12.22 -9.60 -3.03
CA LYS A 121 -12.77 -8.65 -2.05
C LYS A 121 -11.70 -8.10 -1.11
N LYS A 122 -10.82 -8.95 -0.60
CA LYS A 122 -9.72 -8.57 0.29
C LYS A 122 -8.76 -7.63 -0.43
N GLU A 123 -8.33 -7.99 -1.63
CA GLU A 123 -7.44 -7.18 -2.47
C GLU A 123 -8.07 -5.83 -2.81
N LYS A 124 -9.38 -5.78 -3.11
CA LYS A 124 -10.09 -4.51 -3.32
C LYS A 124 -9.98 -3.58 -2.10
N VAL A 125 -10.15 -4.11 -0.88
CA VAL A 125 -9.96 -3.31 0.35
C VAL A 125 -8.51 -2.88 0.49
N GLU A 126 -7.57 -3.82 0.42
CA GLU A 126 -6.14 -3.57 0.61
C GLU A 126 -5.55 -2.62 -0.43
N SER A 127 -6.08 -2.61 -1.66
CA SER A 127 -5.68 -1.73 -2.76
C SER A 127 -5.86 -0.24 -2.45
N ARG A 128 -6.66 0.10 -1.43
CA ARG A 128 -6.84 1.49 -0.94
C ARG A 128 -5.70 1.94 -0.03
N SER A 129 -4.84 1.01 0.40
CA SER A 129 -3.67 1.33 1.21
C SER A 129 -2.64 2.11 0.39
N GLY A 130 -1.96 3.04 1.04
CA GLY A 130 -0.94 3.88 0.43
C GLY A 130 -1.08 5.35 0.80
N GLN A 131 -0.35 6.20 0.09
CA GLN A 131 -0.41 7.64 0.30
C GLN A 131 -1.59 8.24 -0.46
N TRP A 132 -2.37 9.09 0.18
CA TRP A 132 -3.44 9.89 -0.41
C TRP A 132 -3.10 11.37 -0.20
N ILE A 133 -3.64 12.26 -1.02
CA ILE A 133 -3.47 13.71 -0.84
C ILE A 133 -4.80 14.42 -0.71
N ASP A 134 -4.83 15.53 0.02
CA ASP A 134 -5.97 16.44 -0.02
C ASP A 134 -5.80 17.51 -1.11
N GLY A 135 -6.78 18.42 -1.20
CA GLY A 135 -6.77 19.52 -2.17
C GLY A 135 -5.62 20.52 -1.99
N GLU A 136 -4.97 20.53 -0.83
CA GLU A 136 -3.83 21.40 -0.51
C GLU A 136 -2.48 20.68 -0.69
N GLY A 137 -2.51 19.39 -1.04
CA GLY A 137 -1.32 18.57 -1.26
C GLY A 137 -0.76 17.93 0.01
N ASN A 138 -1.46 18.00 1.14
CA ASN A 138 -1.06 17.31 2.37
C ASN A 138 -1.16 15.80 2.19
N VAL A 139 -0.20 15.05 2.70
CA VAL A 139 -0.12 13.60 2.52
C VAL A 139 -0.76 12.85 3.69
N PHE A 140 -1.53 11.81 3.35
CA PHE A 140 -2.23 10.91 4.27
C PHE A 140 -1.84 9.47 3.98
N ASN A 141 -1.34 8.75 4.97
CA ASN A 141 -1.12 7.33 4.88
C ASN A 141 -2.41 6.61 5.26
N VAL A 142 -2.92 5.81 4.33
CA VAL A 142 -4.08 4.94 4.53
C VAL A 142 -3.58 3.51 4.66
N LYS A 143 -3.97 2.82 5.73
CA LYS A 143 -3.83 1.38 5.88
C LYS A 143 -5.23 0.75 5.88
N ALA A 144 -5.53 -0.05 4.87
CA ALA A 144 -6.81 -0.72 4.71
C ALA A 144 -6.65 -2.24 4.89
N GLU A 145 -7.33 -2.81 5.88
CA GLU A 145 -7.21 -4.22 6.25
C GLU A 145 -8.52 -4.73 6.87
N GLY A 146 -9.02 -5.88 6.41
CA GLY A 146 -10.20 -6.52 7.00
C GLY A 146 -11.46 -5.63 7.04
N GLY A 147 -11.65 -4.77 6.04
CA GLY A 147 -12.76 -3.81 5.99
C GLY A 147 -12.62 -2.61 6.92
N LYS A 148 -11.44 -2.40 7.53
CA LYS A 148 -11.12 -1.23 8.36
C LYS A 148 -10.09 -0.37 7.65
N LEU A 149 -10.22 0.95 7.80
CA LEU A 149 -9.25 1.92 7.32
C LEU A 149 -8.69 2.70 8.51
N LEU A 150 -7.37 2.70 8.64
CA LEU A 150 -6.64 3.62 9.48
C LEU A 150 -6.04 4.69 8.57
N ILE A 151 -6.47 5.94 8.75
CA ILE A 151 -5.96 7.07 7.98
C ILE A 151 -5.18 7.96 8.94
N GLN A 152 -3.92 8.22 8.59
CA GLN A 152 -3.04 9.06 9.37
C GLN A 152 -2.37 10.06 8.46
N GLY A 153 -2.53 11.34 8.77
CA GLY A 153 -1.88 12.38 7.99
C GLY A 153 -1.82 13.68 8.76
N GLN A 154 -1.47 14.72 8.04
CA GLN A 154 -1.24 16.04 8.61
C GLN A 154 -2.06 17.10 7.86
N PRO A 155 -3.40 17.13 7.99
CA PRO A 155 -4.17 18.29 7.56
C PRO A 155 -4.12 19.40 8.60
N LEU A 156 -3.82 20.60 8.13
CA LEU A 156 -4.56 21.85 8.36
C LEU A 156 -5.33 22.01 9.67
N ARG A 157 -4.67 22.65 10.63
CA ARG A 157 -5.26 23.85 11.24
C ARG A 157 -5.23 24.97 10.20
N SER A 158 -6.17 24.93 9.25
CA SER A 158 -6.34 25.98 8.25
C SER A 158 -6.72 27.29 8.94
N ARG A 159 -6.19 28.42 8.46
CA ARG A 159 -6.66 29.77 8.84
C ARG A 159 -8.18 29.92 8.70
N ASN A 160 -8.83 29.16 7.80
CA ASN A 160 -10.28 29.24 7.56
C ASN A 160 -11.13 28.77 8.74
N ASN A 161 -10.54 28.08 9.73
CA ASN A 161 -11.22 27.63 10.95
C ASN A 161 -10.73 28.35 12.22
N ILE A 162 -9.93 29.40 12.07
CA ILE A 162 -9.39 30.19 13.19
C ILE A 162 -9.65 31.66 12.89
N ASP A 163 -10.38 32.34 13.77
CA ASP A 163 -10.52 33.79 13.72
C ASP A 163 -9.42 34.41 14.57
N TYR A 164 -8.40 35.00 13.92
CA TYR A 164 -7.34 35.75 14.58
C TYR A 164 -7.78 37.21 14.71
N ASN A 165 -7.87 37.71 15.93
CA ASN A 165 -8.08 39.14 16.17
C ASN A 165 -6.72 39.79 16.46
N ASP A 166 -5.88 39.90 15.42
CA ASP A 166 -4.57 40.55 15.50
C ASP A 166 -4.72 42.06 15.31
N TYR A 167 -4.39 42.85 16.35
CA TYR A 167 -4.05 44.27 16.15
C TYR A 167 -2.66 44.36 15.51
N MET A 168 -2.62 44.35 14.16
CA MET A 168 -1.59 44.83 13.21
C MET A 168 -0.11 44.37 13.37
N ILE A 169 0.46 43.78 12.30
CA ILE A 169 1.69 44.19 11.55
C ILE A 169 2.20 43.03 10.66
N PHE A 170 2.58 43.36 9.42
CA PHE A 170 3.21 42.50 8.42
C PHE A 170 4.48 41.81 8.94
N ASN A 171 4.58 40.49 8.78
CA ASN A 171 5.86 39.80 8.95
C ASN A 171 6.06 38.72 7.86
N PHE A 172 7.05 38.97 7.02
CA PHE A 172 7.63 38.02 6.06
C PHE A 172 8.58 37.10 6.84
N GLY A 173 8.24 35.83 6.96
CA GLY A 173 9.06 34.82 7.63
C GLY A 173 8.71 33.43 7.13
N GLY A 174 9.71 32.72 6.62
CA GLY A 174 9.58 31.54 5.75
C GLY A 174 8.77 30.37 6.30
N LEU A 175 8.31 29.56 5.35
CA LEU A 175 7.74 28.23 5.53
C LEU A 175 8.79 27.31 6.16
N GLY A 176 8.95 27.44 7.47
CA GLY A 176 9.75 26.56 8.31
C GLY A 176 8.97 25.29 8.63
N ASP A 177 9.68 24.17 8.50
CA ASP A 177 9.31 22.80 8.87
C ASP A 177 8.27 22.71 10.01
N VAL A 178 7.04 22.29 9.66
CA VAL A 178 5.90 22.22 10.58
C VAL A 178 6.04 20.96 11.44
N GLY A 179 6.61 21.14 12.62
CA GLY A 179 6.85 20.07 13.59
C GLY A 179 5.54 19.42 14.09
N ARG A 180 5.21 18.26 13.50
CA ARG A 180 4.63 17.03 14.12
C ARG A 180 3.32 17.20 14.91
N GLU A 181 2.11 16.87 14.41
CA GLU A 181 1.45 15.53 14.34
C GLU A 181 -0.08 15.70 14.62
N LYS A 182 -1.05 14.80 14.35
CA LYS A 182 -1.32 13.69 13.43
C LYS A 182 -2.85 13.54 13.51
N LEU A 183 -3.59 13.88 12.46
CA LEU A 183 -5.00 13.48 12.37
C LEU A 183 -5.02 11.96 12.24
N THR A 184 -5.74 11.29 13.13
CA THR A 184 -5.95 9.85 13.04
C THR A 184 -7.43 9.57 12.85
N LEU A 185 -7.81 8.94 11.75
CA LEU A 185 -9.15 8.42 11.52
C LEU A 185 -9.13 6.89 11.60
N ARG A 186 -10.09 6.33 12.34
CA ARG A 186 -10.34 4.89 12.43
C ARG A 186 -11.74 4.62 11.90
N LEU A 187 -11.81 4.06 10.70
CA LEU A 187 -13.03 3.90 9.93
C LEU A 187 -13.32 2.41 9.67
N ALA A 188 -14.60 2.07 9.61
CA ALA A 188 -15.10 0.81 9.08
C ALA A 188 -15.73 1.05 7.71
N LEU A 189 -15.48 0.14 6.77
CA LEU A 189 -16.00 0.17 5.41
C LEU A 189 -17.18 -0.81 5.28
N ARG A 190 -18.32 -0.33 4.78
CA ARG A 190 -19.46 -1.16 4.40
C ARG A 190 -19.93 -0.78 3.00
N GLY A 191 -19.55 -1.60 2.01
CA GLY A 191 -19.70 -1.22 0.60
C GLY A 191 -18.78 -0.03 0.29
N ASN A 192 -19.37 1.09 -0.13
CA ASN A 192 -18.64 2.34 -0.39
C ASN A 192 -18.80 3.38 0.74
N ARG A 193 -19.51 3.04 1.84
CA ARG A 193 -19.69 3.95 2.98
C ARG A 193 -18.65 3.70 4.05
N LEU A 194 -18.15 4.78 4.62
CA LEU A 194 -17.19 4.84 5.71
C LEU A 194 -17.86 5.47 6.93
N ALA A 195 -17.65 4.88 8.10
CA ALA A 195 -18.07 5.46 9.36
C ALA A 195 -17.05 5.11 10.44
N GLY A 196 -16.86 6.00 11.40
CA GLY A 196 -15.97 5.75 12.52
C GLY A 196 -15.67 7.00 13.32
N THR A 197 -14.44 7.08 13.82
CA THR A 197 -14.00 8.19 14.67
C THR A 197 -12.75 8.83 14.11
N TRP A 198 -12.56 10.09 14.44
CA TRP A 198 -11.31 10.77 14.23
C TRP A 198 -10.88 11.47 15.51
N GLU A 199 -9.57 11.62 15.67
CA GLU A 199 -8.96 12.35 16.76
C GLU A 199 -7.83 13.22 16.24
N MET A 200 -7.70 14.38 16.85
CA MET A 200 -6.61 15.31 16.65
C MET A 200 -6.16 15.80 18.05
N PRO A 201 -4.87 15.66 18.39
CA PRO A 201 -4.37 16.05 19.70
C PRO A 201 -4.41 17.57 19.91
N SER A 202 -4.29 17.99 21.17
CA SER A 202 -4.08 19.40 21.51
C SER A 202 -2.72 19.84 21.01
N ASP A 203 -2.65 21.03 20.44
CA ASP A 203 -1.43 21.55 19.82
C ASP A 203 -1.47 23.08 19.67
N LYS A 204 -0.38 23.69 19.24
CA LYS A 204 -0.29 25.07 18.76
C LYS A 204 -0.56 25.13 17.25
N VAL A 205 -0.96 26.28 16.71
CA VAL A 205 -1.17 26.41 15.25
C VAL A 205 0.19 26.63 14.57
N TYR A 206 1.01 27.50 15.16
CA TYR A 206 2.39 27.75 14.78
C TYR A 206 3.33 27.52 15.97
N PRO A 207 4.60 27.12 15.75
CA PRO A 207 5.58 26.99 16.83
C PRO A 207 5.73 28.28 17.66
N SER A 208 5.55 29.44 17.01
CA SER A 208 5.60 30.77 17.63
C SER A 208 4.35 31.16 18.43
N ASP A 209 3.27 30.38 18.37
CA ASP A 209 2.07 30.65 19.16
C ASP A 209 2.29 30.32 20.63
N VAL A 210 1.57 31.03 21.48
CA VAL A 210 1.46 30.79 22.91
C VAL A 210 0.13 30.13 23.29
N CYS A 211 -0.91 30.29 22.47
CA CYS A 211 -2.17 29.56 22.65
C CYS A 211 -2.11 28.13 22.09
N VAL A 212 -2.67 27.21 22.87
CA VAL A 212 -2.84 25.79 22.50
C VAL A 212 -4.33 25.56 22.23
N LEU A 213 -4.69 25.11 21.03
CA LEU A 213 -6.06 24.65 20.81
C LEU A 213 -6.24 23.27 21.42
N PRO A 214 -7.41 23.00 22.03
CA PRO A 214 -7.69 21.72 22.68
C PRO A 214 -7.75 20.59 21.66
N ALA A 215 -7.65 19.35 22.16
CA ALA A 215 -7.84 18.15 21.34
C ALA A 215 -9.27 18.09 20.81
N GLU A 216 -9.44 17.61 19.58
CA GLU A 216 -10.74 17.34 18.99
C GLU A 216 -10.91 15.83 18.78
N LYS A 217 -12.09 15.30 19.11
CA LYS A 217 -12.45 13.90 18.86
C LYS A 217 -13.94 13.81 18.60
N ASN A 218 -14.32 13.31 17.43
CA ASN A 218 -15.72 13.17 17.03
C ASN A 218 -15.92 11.97 16.11
N GLU A 219 -17.18 11.68 15.82
CA GLU A 219 -17.55 10.77 14.74
C GLU A 219 -17.25 11.39 13.38
N VAL A 220 -17.08 10.52 12.39
CA VAL A 220 -16.87 10.88 10.99
C VAL A 220 -17.58 9.88 10.11
N GLU A 221 -18.25 10.41 9.10
CA GLU A 221 -18.86 9.63 8.03
C GLU A 221 -18.26 10.05 6.71
N GLY A 222 -18.30 9.14 5.74
CA GLY A 222 -17.83 9.44 4.40
C GLY A 222 -18.14 8.36 3.40
N ASP A 223 -17.67 8.61 2.19
CA ASP A 223 -17.95 7.79 1.03
C ASP A 223 -16.66 7.64 0.22
N ILE A 224 -16.47 6.47 -0.39
CA ILE A 224 -15.38 6.21 -1.34
C ILE A 224 -15.91 6.00 -2.75
N ASP A 225 -15.28 6.69 -3.68
CA ASP A 225 -15.46 6.57 -5.11
C ASP A 225 -14.18 5.99 -5.70
N ASP A 226 -14.17 4.66 -5.87
CA ASP A 226 -13.02 3.95 -6.42
C ASP A 226 -12.76 4.36 -7.89
N ALA A 227 -13.79 4.74 -8.65
CA ALA A 227 -13.66 5.11 -10.07
C ALA A 227 -12.91 6.43 -10.24
N ASN A 228 -13.21 7.39 -9.37
CA ASN A 228 -12.52 8.69 -9.33
C ASN A 228 -11.36 8.73 -8.33
N ARG A 229 -11.01 7.59 -7.70
CA ARG A 229 -9.92 7.48 -6.72
C ARG A 229 -10.03 8.53 -5.61
N ARG A 230 -11.25 8.74 -5.14
CA ARG A 230 -11.62 9.84 -4.25
C ARG A 230 -12.35 9.33 -3.02
N MET A 231 -12.00 9.89 -1.88
CA MET A 231 -12.67 9.64 -0.60
C MET A 231 -13.13 10.98 -0.03
N VAL A 232 -14.39 11.06 0.36
CA VAL A 232 -14.97 12.29 0.93
C VAL A 232 -15.42 11.97 2.35
N LEU A 233 -14.78 12.62 3.32
CA LEU A 233 -15.04 12.48 4.75
C LEU A 233 -15.66 13.77 5.26
N ARG A 234 -16.61 13.68 6.19
CA ARG A 234 -17.28 14.84 6.79
C ARG A 234 -16.94 14.88 8.27
N LEU A 235 -16.04 15.78 8.65
CA LEU A 235 -15.57 15.92 10.03
C LEU A 235 -16.30 17.10 10.68
N MET A 236 -16.95 16.87 11.83
CA MET A 236 -17.49 17.96 12.65
C MET A 236 -16.34 18.69 13.35
N ARG A 237 -15.96 19.86 12.85
CA ARG A 237 -14.82 20.65 13.35
C ARG A 237 -15.28 21.87 14.12
N ALA A 238 -14.60 22.17 15.21
CA ALA A 238 -14.74 23.44 15.91
C ALA A 238 -13.99 24.56 15.14
N ARG A 239 -14.62 25.73 15.07
CA ARG A 239 -13.99 26.99 14.70
C ARG A 239 -13.62 27.71 15.98
N TYR A 240 -12.35 28.06 16.13
CA TYR A 240 -11.85 28.69 17.36
C TYR A 240 -11.65 30.20 17.19
N LYS A 241 -11.94 30.94 18.25
CA LYS A 241 -11.43 32.28 18.50
C LYS A 241 -10.16 32.13 19.31
N VAL A 242 -9.09 32.80 18.88
CA VAL A 242 -7.81 32.79 19.57
C VAL A 242 -7.38 34.23 19.82
N VAL A 243 -7.10 34.56 21.08
CA VAL A 243 -6.61 35.89 21.47
C VAL A 243 -5.24 35.74 22.13
N GLN A 244 -4.22 36.30 21.49
CA GLN A 244 -2.85 36.34 21.98
C GLN A 244 -2.43 37.81 22.12
N VAL A 245 -1.77 38.17 23.21
CA VAL A 245 -1.39 39.56 23.50
C VAL A 245 0.12 39.67 23.57
N GLU A 246 0.68 40.61 22.81
CA GLU A 246 2.08 41.01 22.88
C GLU A 246 2.17 42.40 23.53
N PRO A 247 2.80 42.55 24.71
CA PRO A 247 2.92 43.85 25.35
C PRO A 247 3.77 44.82 24.50
N ALA A 248 3.37 46.09 24.43
CA ALA A 248 3.95 47.11 23.56
C ALA A 248 5.46 47.42 23.77
N LEU A 249 6.08 46.87 24.82
CA LEU A 249 7.50 47.07 25.17
C LEU A 249 8.09 45.77 25.72
N PHE A 250 8.95 45.11 24.93
CA PHE A 250 9.81 43.96 25.30
C PHE A 250 9.11 42.77 25.99
N GLY A 251 7.79 42.64 25.88
CA GLY A 251 7.03 41.60 26.56
C GLY A 251 6.98 40.28 25.80
N SER A 252 6.98 39.16 26.53
CA SER A 252 6.66 37.85 25.93
C SER A 252 5.17 37.76 25.61
N ARG A 253 4.81 37.14 24.49
CA ARG A 253 3.41 36.86 24.11
C ARG A 253 2.72 36.06 25.22
N THR A 254 1.47 36.38 25.50
CA THR A 254 0.62 35.59 26.41
C THR A 254 -0.67 35.16 25.73
N CYS A 255 -1.15 33.96 26.04
CA CYS A 255 -2.44 33.48 25.55
C CYS A 255 -3.54 34.02 26.46
N GLN A 256 -4.47 34.79 25.90
CA GLN A 256 -5.58 35.41 26.64
C GLN A 256 -6.86 34.58 26.51
N GLU A 257 -7.16 34.06 25.32
CA GLU A 257 -8.41 33.34 25.08
C GLU A 257 -8.24 32.25 24.02
N VAL A 258 -8.83 31.08 24.27
CA VAL A 258 -9.15 30.07 23.26
C VAL A 258 -10.58 29.61 23.51
N SER A 259 -11.50 29.93 22.60
CA SER A 259 -12.92 29.59 22.74
C SER A 259 -13.50 29.07 21.43
N VAL A 260 -14.48 28.17 21.52
CA VAL A 260 -15.19 27.65 20.34
C VAL A 260 -16.25 28.67 19.93
N ILE A 261 -16.18 29.14 18.69
CA ILE A 261 -17.18 30.04 18.09
C ILE A 261 -18.38 29.21 17.59
N GLN A 262 -18.09 28.15 16.84
CA GLN A 262 -19.10 27.29 16.23
C GLN A 262 -18.51 25.91 15.91
N THR A 263 -19.36 24.90 15.77
CA THR A 263 -18.97 23.59 15.23
C THR A 263 -19.73 23.37 13.93
N ARG A 264 -19.03 22.97 12.87
CA ARG A 264 -19.64 22.72 11.55
C ARG A 264 -19.03 21.51 10.86
N PRO A 265 -19.78 20.84 9.96
CA PRO A 265 -19.20 19.82 9.10
C PRO A 265 -18.21 20.45 8.12
N VAL A 266 -16.98 19.92 8.10
CA VAL A 266 -15.93 20.31 7.16
C VAL A 266 -15.63 19.10 6.27
N PRO A 267 -15.84 19.20 4.95
CA PRO A 267 -15.51 18.12 4.03
C PRO A 267 -13.98 18.01 3.91
N MET A 268 -13.48 16.81 4.12
CA MET A 268 -12.10 16.43 3.84
C MET A 268 -12.12 15.50 2.63
N VAL A 269 -11.54 15.97 1.54
CA VAL A 269 -11.46 15.21 0.29
C VAL A 269 -10.06 14.67 0.16
N LEU A 270 -9.92 13.34 0.09
CA LEU A 270 -8.68 12.66 -0.18
C LEU A 270 -8.72 12.04 -1.57
N GLU A 271 -7.58 12.08 -2.25
CA GLU A 271 -7.41 11.51 -3.59
C GLU A 271 -6.19 10.59 -3.64
N GLY A 272 -6.38 9.38 -4.15
CA GLY A 272 -5.38 8.33 -4.07
C GLY A 272 -5.92 6.91 -4.21
N PRO A 273 -5.16 5.89 -3.77
CA PRO A 273 -3.79 6.01 -3.29
C PRO A 273 -2.86 6.40 -4.43
N LEU A 274 -1.97 7.36 -4.21
CA LEU A 274 -0.95 7.79 -5.15
C LEU A 274 -0.07 6.62 -5.62
N PRO A 275 0.39 6.64 -6.88
CA PRO A 275 1.43 5.72 -7.34
C PRO A 275 2.67 5.74 -6.43
N LYS A 276 3.29 4.58 -6.24
CA LYS A 276 4.44 4.40 -5.33
C LYS A 276 5.75 5.02 -5.83
N GLY A 277 5.86 5.27 -7.13
CA GLY A 277 7.06 5.82 -7.75
C GLY A 277 7.07 7.34 -7.70
N VAL A 278 8.25 7.93 -7.49
CA VAL A 278 8.47 9.39 -7.45
C VAL A 278 9.63 9.79 -8.35
N LEU A 279 9.48 10.93 -9.04
CA LEU A 279 10.61 11.64 -9.65
C LEU A 279 11.42 12.32 -8.55
N ARG A 280 12.51 11.66 -8.12
CA ARG A 280 13.27 12.03 -6.92
C ARG A 280 13.82 13.46 -6.95
N SER A 281 14.20 13.89 -8.14
CA SER A 281 14.89 15.15 -8.40
C SER A 281 13.97 16.27 -8.88
N VAL A 282 12.66 16.03 -9.00
CA VAL A 282 11.70 17.03 -9.51
C VAL A 282 10.70 17.39 -8.42
N GLY A 283 10.58 18.68 -8.13
CA GLY A 283 9.81 19.18 -6.99
C GLY A 283 9.10 20.47 -7.32
N VAL A 284 8.28 20.94 -6.38
CA VAL A 284 7.65 22.26 -6.45
C VAL A 284 8.32 23.17 -5.43
N ASP A 285 8.80 24.33 -5.86
CA ASP A 285 9.44 25.29 -4.98
C ASP A 285 8.44 26.18 -4.21
N SER A 286 8.93 27.15 -3.45
CA SER A 286 8.08 28.06 -2.67
C SER A 286 7.28 29.06 -3.52
N ALA A 287 7.64 29.29 -4.77
CA ALA A 287 6.86 30.08 -5.72
C ALA A 287 5.75 29.25 -6.38
N GLY A 288 5.78 27.92 -6.20
CA GLY A 288 4.87 26.99 -6.85
C GLY A 288 5.37 26.51 -8.21
N ASP A 289 6.60 26.83 -8.59
CA ASP A 289 7.20 26.40 -9.86
C ASP A 289 7.81 25.01 -9.74
N MET A 290 7.77 24.23 -10.83
CA MET A 290 8.41 22.92 -10.84
C MET A 290 9.89 23.07 -11.19
N VAL A 291 10.76 22.51 -10.37
CA VAL A 291 12.22 22.66 -10.49
C VAL A 291 12.95 21.34 -10.25
N ILE A 292 14.17 21.24 -10.78
CA ILE A 292 15.11 20.19 -10.42
C ILE A 292 15.79 20.53 -9.09
N PHE A 293 15.95 19.55 -8.21
CA PHE A 293 16.62 19.73 -6.91
C PHE A 293 17.25 18.42 -6.42
N ARG A 294 18.27 18.51 -5.55
CA ARG A 294 18.90 17.36 -4.87
C ARG A 294 19.40 16.30 -5.85
N ILE A 295 20.03 16.73 -6.94
CA ILE A 295 20.68 15.80 -7.89
C ILE A 295 21.75 15.00 -7.15
N GLN A 296 21.71 13.69 -7.33
CA GLN A 296 22.73 12.79 -6.79
C GLN A 296 23.82 12.57 -7.82
N LYS A 297 25.08 12.54 -7.37
CA LYS A 297 26.20 12.21 -8.24
C LYS A 297 25.98 10.85 -8.90
N ASP A 298 26.34 10.75 -10.19
CA ASP A 298 26.21 9.58 -11.04
C ASP A 298 24.75 9.14 -11.34
N SER A 299 23.76 9.96 -10.97
CA SER A 299 22.35 9.68 -11.29
C SER A 299 22.04 9.88 -12.78
N ALA A 300 20.81 9.57 -13.19
CA ALA A 300 20.37 9.84 -14.57
C ALA A 300 20.35 11.35 -14.85
N GLU A 301 19.95 12.14 -13.85
CA GLU A 301 19.92 13.59 -13.87
C GLU A 301 21.32 14.21 -13.99
N ASP A 302 22.27 13.73 -13.19
CA ASP A 302 23.66 14.19 -13.21
C ASP A 302 24.32 13.90 -14.57
N ARG A 303 24.14 12.67 -15.09
CA ARG A 303 24.62 12.29 -16.42
C ARG A 303 23.92 13.04 -17.55
N ALA A 304 22.67 13.45 -17.34
CA ALA A 304 21.98 14.34 -18.26
C ALA A 304 22.45 15.81 -18.12
N GLY A 305 23.35 16.13 -17.19
CA GLY A 305 23.85 17.49 -16.95
C GLY A 305 22.78 18.45 -16.45
N LEU A 306 21.75 17.95 -15.77
CA LEU A 306 20.79 18.79 -15.06
C LEU A 306 21.46 19.45 -13.86
N LYS A 307 20.91 20.59 -13.43
CA LYS A 307 21.39 21.33 -12.27
C LYS A 307 20.25 21.65 -11.31
N ASP A 308 20.58 21.73 -10.03
CA ASP A 308 19.65 22.23 -9.02
C ASP A 308 19.17 23.64 -9.39
N GLY A 309 17.86 23.86 -9.35
CA GLY A 309 17.20 25.10 -9.77
C GLY A 309 16.77 25.13 -11.26
N ASP A 310 17.12 24.12 -12.06
CA ASP A 310 16.64 24.04 -13.45
C ASP A 310 15.11 24.00 -13.48
N ALA A 311 14.49 24.94 -14.22
CA ALA A 311 13.04 25.05 -14.30
C ALA A 311 12.44 23.97 -15.21
N VAL A 312 11.52 23.18 -14.67
CA VAL A 312 10.73 22.21 -15.42
C VAL A 312 9.52 22.92 -16.01
N VAL A 313 9.32 22.76 -17.32
CA VAL A 313 8.23 23.42 -18.07
C VAL A 313 7.16 22.43 -18.54
N ALA A 314 7.50 21.16 -18.71
CA ALA A 314 6.53 20.12 -19.04
C ALA A 314 6.96 18.73 -18.55
N ILE A 315 5.98 17.88 -18.24
CA ILE A 315 6.19 16.45 -17.95
C ILE A 315 5.21 15.62 -18.77
N ASP A 316 5.76 14.75 -19.64
CA ASP A 316 5.01 13.94 -20.60
C ASP A 316 4.05 14.79 -21.46
N GLY A 317 4.57 15.91 -21.97
CA GLY A 317 3.83 16.85 -22.81
C GLY A 317 2.82 17.75 -22.08
N ALA A 318 2.60 17.55 -20.77
CA ALA A 318 1.76 18.43 -19.98
C ALA A 318 2.53 19.67 -19.52
N ASP A 319 2.09 20.84 -19.95
CA ASP A 319 2.60 22.15 -19.55
C ASP A 319 2.32 22.40 -18.06
N VAL A 320 3.38 22.41 -17.25
CA VAL A 320 3.24 22.47 -15.78
C VAL A 320 2.78 23.84 -15.30
N SER A 321 2.92 24.91 -16.10
CA SER A 321 2.46 26.26 -15.73
C SER A 321 0.93 26.35 -15.68
N LYS A 322 0.23 25.48 -16.41
CA LYS A 322 -1.23 25.41 -16.46
C LYS A 322 -1.82 24.51 -15.38
N LEU A 323 -0.96 23.79 -14.65
CA LEU A 323 -1.37 22.85 -13.62
C LEU A 323 -1.51 23.56 -12.29
N THR A 324 -2.57 23.20 -11.56
CA THR A 324 -2.70 23.50 -10.13
C THR A 324 -1.57 22.87 -9.33
N TYR A 325 -1.30 23.37 -8.12
CA TYR A 325 -0.32 22.77 -7.21
C TYR A 325 -0.56 21.26 -7.02
N ARG A 326 -1.83 20.88 -6.83
CA ARG A 326 -2.28 19.48 -6.74
C ARG A 326 -1.90 18.66 -7.98
N GLU A 327 -2.19 19.16 -9.18
CA GLU A 327 -1.86 18.44 -10.42
C GLU A 327 -0.35 18.31 -10.66
N LYS A 328 0.44 19.29 -10.22
CA LYS A 328 1.91 19.21 -10.21
C LYS A 328 2.38 18.05 -9.32
N ILE A 329 1.86 17.92 -8.10
CA ILE A 329 2.19 16.80 -7.20
C ILE A 329 1.83 15.45 -7.83
N LEU A 330 0.68 15.35 -8.52
CA LEU A 330 0.29 14.14 -9.22
C LEU A 330 1.25 13.78 -10.37
N LYS A 331 1.79 14.77 -11.09
CA LYS A 331 2.79 14.54 -12.14
C LYS A 331 4.14 14.01 -11.61
N LEU A 332 4.45 14.29 -10.35
CA LEU A 332 5.62 13.74 -9.67
C LEU A 332 5.45 12.27 -9.28
N ARG A 333 4.26 11.69 -9.43
CA ARG A 333 3.96 10.29 -9.08
C ARG A 333 3.79 9.41 -10.32
N GLY A 334 4.32 8.19 -10.28
CA GLY A 334 4.22 7.22 -11.37
C GLY A 334 4.46 5.79 -10.91
N GLN A 335 4.37 4.83 -11.82
CA GLN A 335 4.73 3.44 -11.52
C GLN A 335 6.26 3.33 -11.44
N PRO A 336 6.83 2.72 -10.38
CA PRO A 336 8.26 2.51 -10.29
C PRO A 336 8.83 1.80 -11.53
N GLY A 337 9.96 2.28 -12.04
CA GLY A 337 10.62 1.74 -13.24
C GLY A 337 10.14 2.33 -14.58
N ILE A 338 9.01 3.04 -14.61
CA ILE A 338 8.56 3.79 -15.78
C ILE A 338 9.32 5.11 -15.88
N THR A 339 9.62 5.55 -17.10
CA THR A 339 10.29 6.83 -17.38
C THR A 339 9.28 7.91 -17.77
N ALA A 340 9.47 9.11 -17.24
CA ALA A 340 8.78 10.32 -17.63
C ALA A 340 9.70 11.20 -18.49
N GLN A 341 9.12 11.90 -19.46
CA GLN A 341 9.83 12.87 -20.31
C GLN A 341 9.72 14.26 -19.69
N VAL A 342 10.79 14.69 -19.03
CA VAL A 342 10.86 15.97 -18.31
C VAL A 342 11.51 17.03 -19.19
N HIS A 343 10.74 18.04 -19.56
CA HIS A 343 11.23 19.17 -20.34
C HIS A 343 11.70 20.28 -19.40
N VAL A 344 12.94 20.72 -19.62
CA VAL A 344 13.61 21.75 -18.82
C VAL A 344 13.82 22.98 -19.68
N LYS A 345 13.56 24.16 -19.10
CA LYS A 345 13.69 25.46 -19.77
C LYS A 345 15.10 25.62 -20.36
N GLY A 346 15.17 26.02 -21.62
CA GLY A 346 16.45 26.25 -22.32
C GLY A 346 17.11 24.98 -22.87
N ARG A 347 16.52 23.79 -22.71
CA ARG A 347 17.01 22.55 -23.33
C ARG A 347 16.16 22.18 -24.55
N PRO A 348 16.78 21.73 -25.67
CA PRO A 348 16.06 21.41 -26.90
C PRO A 348 15.33 20.06 -26.86
N ALA A 349 15.76 19.13 -26.01
CA ALA A 349 15.18 17.79 -25.87
C ALA A 349 14.82 17.50 -24.41
N PRO A 350 13.77 16.70 -24.16
CA PRO A 350 13.44 16.25 -22.81
C PRO A 350 14.50 15.32 -22.23
N VAL A 351 14.55 15.25 -20.91
CA VAL A 351 15.34 14.30 -20.15
C VAL A 351 14.42 13.18 -19.65
N ALA A 352 14.79 11.93 -19.93
CA ALA A 352 14.07 10.76 -19.45
C ALA A 352 14.46 10.48 -17.99
N LEU A 353 13.51 10.66 -17.06
CA LEU A 353 13.71 10.39 -15.63
C LEU A 353 12.82 9.24 -15.17
N THR A 354 13.38 8.31 -14.41
CA THR A 354 12.65 7.12 -13.95
C THR A 354 11.98 7.38 -12.61
N TYR A 355 10.70 7.01 -12.50
CA TYR A 355 10.02 6.95 -11.21
C TYR A 355 10.69 5.88 -10.32
N THR A 356 11.16 6.28 -9.15
CA THR A 356 11.81 5.37 -8.20
C THR A 356 10.88 5.05 -7.03
N ASP A 357 10.91 3.82 -6.54
CA ASP A 357 10.04 3.40 -5.44
C ASP A 357 10.44 4.10 -4.13
N VAL A 358 9.52 4.87 -3.57
CA VAL A 358 9.74 5.62 -2.31
C VAL A 358 10.11 4.72 -1.15
N SER A 359 9.63 3.47 -1.12
CA SER A 359 9.93 2.51 -0.04
C SER A 359 11.41 2.09 0.00
N THR A 360 12.15 2.31 -1.10
CA THR A 360 13.57 1.98 -1.19
C THR A 360 14.49 3.12 -0.75
N TRP A 361 13.93 4.29 -0.46
CA TRP A 361 14.71 5.46 -0.08
C TRP A 361 15.10 5.33 1.40
N LYS A 362 16.41 5.28 1.66
CA LYS A 362 16.99 5.29 3.02
C LYS A 362 17.15 6.71 3.54
#